data_AF-I4HFT1-F1
#
_entry.id   AF-I4HFT1-F1
#
_cell.length_a   1.000
_cell.length_b   1.000
_cell.length_c   1.000
_cell.angle_alpha   90.00
_cell.angle_beta   90.00
_cell.angle_gamma   90.00
#
_symmetry.space_group_name_H-M   'P 1'
#
loop_
_entity.id
_entity.type
_entity.pdbx_description
1 polymer ?
#
loop_
_entity_poly.entity_id
_entity_poly.type
_entity_poly.pdbx_seq_one_letter_code
_entity_poly.pdbx_strand_id
1 'polypeptide(L)' 'MSSRRIIIGDVHGQYDALLQLMEAIAPQEKELVYFLGDLIDRGLNSAEVVEFVRQHRYGCLLGNHEQMLLEVLGS' A
#
# COMPACT_ATOMS: atom_id res chain seq x y z
N MET A 1 -17.69 -20.77 -2.96
CA MET A 1 -16.80 -20.41 -1.84
C MET A 1 -16.45 -18.94 -1.96
N SER A 2 -16.48 -18.19 -0.86
CA SER A 2 -16.07 -16.77 -0.86
C SER A 2 -14.55 -16.69 -0.88
N SER A 3 -13.98 -15.82 -1.72
CA SER A 3 -12.53 -15.53 -1.67
C SER A 3 -12.24 -14.52 -0.56
N ARG A 4 -11.16 -14.73 0.21
CA ARG A 4 -10.72 -13.82 1.28
C ARG A 4 -10.33 -12.48 0.64
N ARG A 5 -10.75 -11.38 1.25
CA ARG A 5 -10.29 -10.03 0.91
C ARG A 5 -9.47 -9.50 2.07
N ILE A 6 -8.32 -8.93 1.76
CA ILE A 6 -7.39 -8.35 2.72
C ILE A 6 -7.36 -6.85 2.46
N ILE A 7 -7.66 -6.07 3.49
CA ILE A 7 -7.68 -4.61 3.43
C ILE A 7 -6.58 -4.11 4.36
N ILE A 8 -5.62 -3.37 3.82
CA ILE A 8 -4.46 -2.83 4.53
C ILE A 8 -4.64 -1.32 4.65
N GLY A 9 -4.52 -0.81 5.87
CA GLY A 9 -4.57 0.64 6.15
C GLY A 9 -3.25 1.34 5.84
N ASP A 10 -3.05 2.48 6.48
CA ASP A 10 -1.94 3.39 6.24
C ASP A 10 -0.58 2.69 6.43
N VAL A 11 0.32 2.87 5.46
CA VAL A 11 1.67 2.28 5.49
C VAL A 11 2.72 3.33 5.81
N HIS A 12 2.54 4.57 5.33
CA HIS A 12 3.42 5.69 5.63
C HIS A 12 4.92 5.37 5.51
N GLY A 13 5.34 4.83 4.36
CA GLY A 13 6.74 4.54 4.06
C GLY A 13 7.39 3.47 4.95
N GLN A 14 6.63 2.72 5.77
CA GLN A 14 7.13 1.65 6.63
C GLN A 14 7.32 0.34 5.86
N TYR A 15 8.23 0.34 4.89
CA TYR A 15 8.41 -0.80 3.98
C TYR A 15 8.73 -2.12 4.69
N ASP A 16 9.63 -2.11 5.68
CA ASP A 16 9.99 -3.34 6.41
C ASP A 16 8.81 -3.93 7.18
N ALA A 17 7.98 -3.07 7.79
CA ALA A 17 6.77 -3.49 8.47
C ALA A 17 5.72 -4.04 7.49
N LEU A 18 5.62 -3.44 6.29
CA LEU A 18 4.78 -3.97 5.22
C LEU A 18 5.22 -5.37 4.81
N LEU A 19 6.53 -5.61 4.60
CA LEU A 19 7.02 -6.95 4.26
C LEU A 19 6.70 -7.98 5.34
N GLN A 20 6.91 -7.62 6.62
CA GLN A 20 6.56 -8.49 7.75
C GLN A 20 5.06 -8.80 7.80
N LEU A 21 4.20 -7.81 7.54
CA LEU A 21 2.76 -8.01 7.47
C LEU A 21 2.39 -8.97 6.33
N MET A 22 2.96 -8.76 5.14
CA MET A 22 2.69 -9.56 3.96
C MET A 22 3.15 -11.01 4.13
N GLU A 23 4.28 -11.24 4.80
CA GLU A 23 4.74 -12.56 5.20
C GLU A 23 3.78 -13.22 6.19
N ALA A 24 3.33 -12.48 7.21
CA ALA A 24 2.43 -13.01 8.24
C ALA A 24 1.05 -13.40 7.71
N ILE A 25 0.48 -12.63 6.77
CA ILE A 25 -0.84 -12.90 6.21
C ILE A 25 -0.81 -13.85 5.00
N ALA A 26 0.34 -13.93 4.31
CA ALA A 26 0.64 -14.77 3.16
C ALA A 26 -0.54 -14.89 2.16
N PRO A 27 -0.85 -13.82 1.40
CA PRO A 27 -1.99 -13.83 0.49
C PRO A 27 -1.86 -14.93 -0.56
N GLN A 28 -2.93 -15.70 -0.76
CA GLN A 28 -2.98 -16.69 -1.85
C GLN A 28 -3.37 -16.02 -3.17
N GLU A 29 -3.01 -16.64 -4.30
CA GLU A 29 -3.23 -16.08 -5.65
C GLU A 29 -4.69 -15.69 -5.97
N LYS A 30 -5.66 -16.39 -5.37
CA LYS A 30 -7.10 -16.12 -5.55
C LYS A 30 -7.65 -15.00 -4.65
N GLU A 31 -6.86 -14.53 -3.69
CA GLU A 31 -7.27 -13.55 -2.69
C GLU A 31 -7.01 -12.13 -3.20
N LEU A 32 -7.88 -11.20 -2.79
CA LEU A 32 -7.76 -9.81 -3.23
C LEU A 32 -7.17 -8.97 -2.11
N VAL A 33 -6.12 -8.23 -2.43
CA VAL A 33 -5.45 -7.30 -1.51
C VAL A 33 -5.73 -5.87 -1.97
N TYR A 34 -6.18 -5.03 -1.03
CA TYR A 34 -6.44 -3.61 -1.25
C TYR A 34 -5.77 -2.75 -0.17
N PHE A 35 -5.19 -1.64 -0.60
CA PHE A 35 -4.66 -0.58 0.26
C PHE A 35 -5.63 0.59 0.30
N LEU A 36 -5.78 1.20 1.48
CA LEU A 36 -6.72 2.31 1.70
C LEU A 36 -6.13 3.69 1.36
N GLY A 37 -4.87 3.76 0.94
CA GLY A 37 -4.14 5.01 0.70
C GLY A 37 -3.05 5.22 1.74
N ASP A 38 -2.47 6.41 1.78
CA ASP A 38 -1.46 6.84 2.76
C ASP A 38 -0.28 5.85 2.80
N LEU A 39 0.24 5.56 1.61
CA LEU A 39 1.42 4.75 1.37
C LEU A 39 2.71 5.54 1.64
N ILE A 40 2.68 6.85 1.41
CA ILE A 40 3.85 7.74 1.51
C ILE A 40 3.87 8.52 2.82
N ASP A 41 4.96 9.29 2.99
CA ASP A 41 5.24 10.18 4.11
C ASP A 41 5.57 9.45 5.43
N ARG A 42 6.15 10.17 6.39
CA ARG A 42 6.62 9.75 7.73
C ARG A 42 7.73 8.70 7.78
N GLY A 43 7.62 7.62 7.00
CA GLY A 43 8.64 6.60 6.83
C GLY A 43 9.65 6.97 5.76
N LEU A 44 10.86 6.42 5.87
CA LEU A 44 11.97 6.71 4.96
C LEU A 44 11.83 6.05 3.59
N ASN A 45 11.00 5.00 3.48
CA ASN A 45 10.96 4.09 2.33
C ASN A 45 9.64 4.21 1.54
N SER A 46 9.18 5.45 1.32
CA SER A 46 7.90 5.71 0.61
C SER A 46 7.91 5.17 -0.83
N ALA A 47 9.04 5.26 -1.52
CA ALA A 47 9.16 4.81 -2.90
C ALA A 47 9.05 3.28 -3.01
N GLU A 48 9.67 2.56 -2.08
CA GLU A 48 9.65 1.11 -1.99
C GLU A 48 8.24 0.59 -1.70
N VAL A 49 7.48 1.26 -0.83
CA VAL A 49 6.07 0.92 -0.57
C VAL A 49 5.25 1.07 -1.85
N VAL A 50 5.35 2.20 -2.54
CA VAL A 50 4.58 2.44 -3.78
C VAL A 50 4.96 1.44 -4.86
N GLU A 51 6.26 1.16 -5.03
CA GLU A 51 6.74 0.20 -6.02
C GLU A 51 6.26 -1.22 -5.69
N PHE A 52 6.29 -1.62 -4.43
CA PHE A 52 5.76 -2.91 -3.98
C PHE A 52 4.29 -3.09 -4.35
N VAL A 53 3.44 -2.12 -4.02
CA VAL A 53 2.00 -2.15 -4.33
C VAL A 53 1.77 -2.24 -5.84
N ARG A 54 2.54 -1.50 -6.64
CA ARG A 54 2.45 -1.49 -8.10
C ARG A 54 2.90 -2.81 -8.72
N GLN A 55 4.04 -3.37 -8.30
CA GLN A 55 4.58 -4.61 -8.85
C GLN A 55 3.65 -5.81 -8.63
N HIS A 56 3.00 -5.86 -7.46
CA HIS A 56 2.03 -6.90 -7.13
C HIS A 56 0.63 -6.63 -7.68
N ARG A 57 0.42 -5.47 -8.34
CA ARG A 57 -0.85 -5.05 -8.93
C ARG A 57 -2.00 -5.03 -7.91
N TYR A 58 -1.69 -4.68 -6.66
CA TYR A 58 -2.70 -4.57 -5.62
C TYR A 58 -3.56 -3.33 -5.85
N GLY A 59 -4.84 -3.43 -5.50
CA GLY A 59 -5.73 -2.28 -5.57
C GLY A 59 -5.34 -1.24 -4.52
N CYS A 60 -5.39 0.03 -4.85
CA CYS A 60 -5.06 1.11 -3.91
C CYS A 60 -6.01 2.29 -4.13
N LEU A 61 -6.57 2.81 -3.04
CA LEU A 61 -7.26 4.10 -3.04
C LEU A 61 -6.23 5.24 -2.98
N LEU A 62 -6.65 6.45 -3.34
CA LEU A 62 -5.82 7.65 -3.19
C LEU A 62 -5.97 8.17 -1.76
N GLY A 63 -4.88 8.17 -0.98
CA GLY A 63 -4.84 8.76 0.36
C GLY A 63 -4.63 10.28 0.32
N ASN A 64 -4.84 10.94 1.46
CA ASN A 64 -4.67 12.39 1.55
C ASN A 64 -3.20 12.80 1.48
N HIS A 65 -2.26 11.94 1.90
CA HIS A 65 -0.84 12.23 1.76
C HIS A 65 -0.40 12.19 0.29
N GLU A 66 -0.86 11.20 -0.49
CA GLU A 66 -0.61 11.17 -1.93
C GLU A 66 -1.27 12.35 -2.64
N GLN A 67 -2.51 12.69 -2.28
CA GLN A 67 -3.20 13.85 -2.84
C GLN A 67 -2.42 15.14 -2.60
N MET A 68 -1.96 15.38 -1.37
CA MET A 68 -1.17 16.57 -1.03
C MET A 68 0.13 16.63 -1.84
N LEU A 69 0.83 15.52 -2.02
CA LEU A 69 2.04 15.47 -2.86
C LEU A 69 1.71 15.84 -4.32
N LEU A 70 0.64 15.27 -4.87
CA LEU A 70 0.22 15.56 -6.25
C LEU A 70 -0.19 17.02 -6.43
N GLU A 71 -0.83 17.63 -5.44
CA GLU A 71 -1.18 19.06 -5.44
C GLU A 71 0.07 19.96 -5.46
N VAL A 72 1.12 19.59 -4.71
CA VAL A 72 2.40 20.32 -4.69
C VAL A 72 3.20 20.14 -5.99
N LEU A 73 3.14 18.95 -6.61
CA LEU A 73 3.84 18.67 -7.87
C LEU A 73 3.08 19.20 -9.10
N GLY A 74 1.77 19.39 -8.98
CA GLY A 74 0.89 19.85 -10.05
C GLY A 74 0.80 21.39 -10.21
N SER A 75 1.52 22.16 -9.39
CA SER A 75 1.61 23.63 -9.46
C SER A 75 2.77 24.12 -10.32
#